data_AF-A0AAV7BD38-F1
#
_entry.id   AF-A0AAV7BD38-F1
#
_cell.length_a   1.000
_cell.length_b   1.000
_cell.length_c   1.000
_cell.angle_alpha   90.00
_cell.angle_beta   90.00
_cell.angle_gamma   90.00
#
_symmetry.space_group_name_H-M   'P 1'
#
loop_
_entity.id
_entity.type
_entity.pdbx_description
1 polymer ?
#
loop_
_entity_poly.entity_id
_entity_poly.type
_entity_poly.pdbx_seq_one_letter_code
_entity_poly.pdbx_strand_id
1 'polypeptide(L)'
;MSARFRIGTSLAQACQDLGYTGEVGYQTFLYSSEPDIRALLIFLAEKLPRHSHEDAHQPAGKSAVLQREIATKIKQQLALPWLPPSCRTAAAKRSQSLCRLHRFHVQPLSLAGDSSSKSISPERKEYWEKYLPFVSMQLPHAYSLAASLLERNTSDLSAVQEWEAEWKSQGLASRLSPEEYRSRKRQRLQKRIQDQLRQCRQHHAENHLPGPSTQDLVDMLKTFTVEEGTDNNKGSRFTHAQKFTHRQDPQVLTEQMQRVAENLPKKDTQDAQAEQEELSSLQQQIEHIEQDIQALAESTKLLHLTINKVEEEADKLQKQCDEKANAVKVKKRAVELLPDAENNLAKLQVMVDGSKQRMASLVGQWETHRVRLADEYSEMKRLQQEKEVESSRWMKDVRDLYDKIRAAADEAKRKEDLYKQLVSEYESLPKDVSRAAYTQRILEIVSNIKKQKEDITKILSDTKDLQKEINNLTGKVDRTFVVTDELVFKDAKKDEPVRKVYKYLAALHEVCVNPLKGVSSYSNYHSPSLEKVDGILV
;
A
#
# COMPACT_ATOMS: atom_id res chain seq x y z
N MET A 1 33.36 -7.16 -27.54
CA MET A 1 32.73 -8.43 -28.01
C MET A 1 32.33 -9.38 -26.86
N SER A 2 33.07 -9.45 -25.74
CA SER A 2 32.75 -10.40 -24.65
C SER A 2 31.40 -10.16 -23.95
N ALA A 3 30.94 -8.92 -23.79
CA ALA A 3 29.67 -8.62 -23.14
C ALA A 3 28.46 -9.17 -23.92
N ARG A 4 28.47 -9.04 -25.24
CA ARG A 4 27.42 -9.57 -26.14
C ARG A 4 27.34 -11.09 -26.09
N PHE A 5 28.49 -11.77 -26.08
CA PHE A 5 28.57 -13.21 -25.91
C PHE A 5 27.99 -13.65 -24.56
N ARG A 6 28.39 -13.01 -23.45
CA ARG A 6 27.88 -13.34 -22.10
C ARG A 6 26.36 -13.17 -21.99
N ILE A 7 25.82 -12.10 -22.56
CA ILE A 7 24.38 -11.83 -22.56
C ILE A 7 23.65 -12.87 -23.43
N GLY A 8 24.17 -13.17 -24.63
CA GLY A 8 23.59 -14.19 -25.51
C GLY A 8 23.57 -15.59 -24.87
N THR A 9 24.65 -15.97 -24.19
CA THR A 9 24.70 -17.25 -23.45
C THR A 9 23.76 -17.25 -22.25
N SER A 10 23.64 -16.14 -21.52
CA SER A 10 22.71 -16.03 -20.39
C SER A 10 21.25 -16.11 -20.82
N LEU A 11 20.89 -15.50 -21.96
CA LEU A 11 19.56 -15.58 -22.55
C LEU A 11 19.26 -17.01 -23.02
N ALA A 12 20.22 -17.66 -23.67
CA ALA A 12 20.09 -19.05 -24.10
C ALA A 12 19.85 -19.99 -22.91
N GLN A 13 20.63 -19.84 -21.84
CA GLN A 13 20.47 -20.63 -20.62
C GLN A 13 19.10 -20.40 -19.99
N ALA A 14 18.64 -19.14 -19.88
CA ALA A 14 17.33 -18.84 -19.32
C ALA A 14 16.18 -19.46 -20.15
N CYS A 15 16.29 -19.48 -21.47
CA CYS A 15 15.33 -20.14 -22.34
C CYS A 15 15.35 -21.68 -22.18
N GLN A 16 16.52 -22.28 -21.99
CA GLN A 16 16.66 -23.72 -21.71
C GLN A 16 16.10 -24.08 -20.32
N ASP A 17 16.35 -23.27 -19.30
CA ASP A 17 15.82 -23.46 -17.95
C ASP A 17 14.28 -23.34 -17.92
N LEU A 18 13.70 -22.53 -18.81
CA LEU A 18 12.25 -22.45 -19.04
C LEU A 18 11.67 -23.67 -19.78
N GLY A 19 12.51 -24.58 -20.26
CA GLY A 19 12.13 -25.83 -20.92
C GLY A 19 12.00 -25.75 -22.43
N TYR A 20 12.70 -24.83 -23.09
CA TYR A 20 12.74 -24.79 -24.56
C TYR A 20 13.51 -26.00 -25.11
N THR A 21 12.93 -26.72 -26.08
CA THR A 21 13.46 -27.98 -26.61
C THR A 21 14.36 -27.84 -27.84
N GLY A 22 14.43 -26.66 -28.46
CA GLY A 22 15.30 -26.40 -29.61
C GLY A 22 16.73 -26.02 -29.22
N GLU A 23 17.68 -26.18 -30.15
CA GLU A 23 19.06 -25.74 -29.96
C GLU A 23 19.14 -24.21 -29.88
N VAL A 24 19.35 -23.67 -28.68
CA VAL A 24 19.49 -22.23 -28.43
C VAL A 24 20.86 -21.96 -27.82
N GLY A 25 21.61 -21.07 -28.46
CA GLY A 25 22.92 -20.62 -28.00
C GLY A 25 23.10 -19.12 -28.20
N TYR A 26 24.28 -18.61 -27.86
CA TYR A 26 24.60 -17.18 -28.07
C TYR A 26 24.49 -16.79 -29.56
N GLN A 27 24.77 -17.72 -30.48
CA GLN A 27 24.63 -17.52 -31.93
C GLN A 27 23.18 -17.26 -32.35
N THR A 28 22.19 -17.89 -31.72
CA THR A 28 20.77 -17.68 -32.05
C THR A 28 20.34 -16.22 -31.84
N PHE A 29 20.93 -15.54 -30.85
CA PHE A 29 20.64 -14.13 -30.54
C PHE A 29 21.56 -13.13 -31.26
N LEU A 30 22.78 -13.55 -31.64
CA LEU A 30 23.78 -12.68 -32.27
C LEU A 30 23.76 -12.76 -33.80
N TYR A 31 23.35 -13.90 -34.34
CA TYR A 31 23.31 -14.25 -35.77
C TYR A 31 22.02 -15.00 -36.07
N SER A 32 20.91 -14.29 -35.88
CA SER A 32 19.59 -14.88 -35.85
C SER A 32 19.10 -15.35 -37.21
N SER A 33 18.63 -16.59 -37.26
CA SER A 33 17.79 -17.07 -38.36
C SER A 33 16.33 -16.75 -38.03
N GLU A 34 15.57 -16.29 -39.03
CA GLU A 34 14.14 -15.99 -38.89
C GLU A 34 13.30 -17.17 -38.34
N PRO A 35 13.47 -18.42 -38.81
CA PRO A 35 12.70 -19.55 -38.27
C PRO A 35 13.01 -19.84 -36.80
N ASP A 36 14.28 -19.76 -36.38
CA ASP A 36 14.67 -20.11 -35.01
C ASP A 36 14.23 -19.05 -33.99
N ILE A 37 14.34 -17.77 -34.35
CA ILE A 37 13.82 -16.69 -33.50
C ILE A 37 12.30 -16.77 -33.40
N ARG A 38 11.60 -17.05 -34.51
CA ARG A 38 10.14 -17.13 -34.49
C ARG A 38 9.65 -18.27 -33.60
N ALA A 39 10.26 -19.44 -33.68
CA ALA A 39 9.94 -20.57 -32.80
C ALA A 39 10.20 -20.24 -31.31
N LEU A 40 11.33 -19.58 -31.03
CA LEU A 40 11.68 -19.14 -29.69
C LEU A 40 10.71 -18.09 -29.13
N LEU A 41 10.32 -17.11 -29.94
CA LEU A 41 9.38 -16.06 -29.53
C LEU A 41 7.96 -16.61 -29.33
N ILE A 42 7.51 -17.58 -30.14
CA ILE A 42 6.22 -18.25 -29.95
C ILE A 42 6.22 -18.99 -28.61
N PHE A 43 7.27 -19.76 -28.32
CA PHE A 43 7.42 -20.43 -27.02
C PHE A 43 7.39 -19.44 -25.84
N LEU A 44 8.14 -18.34 -25.93
CA LEU A 44 8.15 -17.32 -24.88
C LEU A 44 6.79 -16.62 -24.73
N ALA A 45 6.07 -16.38 -25.84
CA ALA A 45 4.73 -15.82 -25.84
C ALA A 45 3.70 -16.76 -25.20
N GLU A 46 3.86 -18.08 -25.35
CA GLU A 46 3.01 -19.08 -24.69
C GLU A 46 3.29 -19.19 -23.18
N LYS A 47 4.51 -18.87 -22.74
CA LYS A 47 4.92 -18.88 -21.33
C LYS A 47 4.69 -17.55 -20.60
N LEU A 48 4.39 -16.47 -21.33
CA LEU A 48 4.01 -15.21 -20.74
C LEU A 48 2.66 -15.37 -20.01
N PRO A 49 2.52 -14.85 -18.77
CA PRO A 49 1.23 -14.82 -18.09
C PRO A 49 0.24 -14.08 -18.99
N ARG A 50 -0.77 -14.79 -19.49
CA ARG A 50 -1.91 -14.14 -20.15
C ARG A 50 -2.62 -13.32 -19.07
N HIS A 51 -2.19 -12.07 -18.90
CA HIS A 51 -3.00 -11.10 -18.17
C HIS A 51 -4.32 -11.02 -18.91
N SER A 52 -5.37 -11.55 -18.29
CA SER A 52 -6.76 -11.48 -18.73
C SER A 52 -7.16 -10.01 -18.83
N HIS A 53 -6.80 -9.37 -19.93
CA HIS A 53 -7.35 -8.10 -20.38
C HIS A 53 -8.64 -8.30 -21.17
N GLU A 54 -9.04 -9.55 -21.42
CA GLU A 54 -10.39 -9.91 -21.82
C GLU A 54 -11.26 -10.00 -20.57
N ASP A 55 -11.74 -8.86 -20.09
CA ASP A 55 -12.95 -8.75 -19.22
C ASP A 55 -13.28 -7.26 -18.95
N ALA A 56 -12.94 -6.37 -19.88
CA ALA A 56 -13.34 -4.95 -19.80
C ALA A 56 -14.77 -4.71 -20.35
N HIS A 57 -15.39 -5.70 -21.01
CA HIS A 57 -16.66 -5.52 -21.73
C HIS A 57 -17.79 -6.51 -21.37
N GLN A 58 -17.61 -7.40 -20.38
CA GLN A 58 -18.73 -8.14 -19.78
C GLN A 58 -19.15 -7.48 -18.45
N PRO A 59 -20.46 -7.37 -18.16
CA PRO A 59 -20.91 -6.93 -16.85
C PRO A 59 -20.46 -7.98 -15.83
N ALA A 60 -19.32 -7.74 -15.19
CA ALA A 60 -18.78 -8.60 -14.16
C ALA A 60 -19.88 -8.87 -13.12
N GLY A 61 -20.17 -10.15 -12.85
CA GLY A 61 -21.14 -10.52 -11.82
C GLY A 61 -20.80 -9.85 -10.49
N LYS A 62 -21.80 -9.56 -9.66
CA LYS A 62 -21.63 -8.83 -8.38
C LYS A 62 -20.46 -9.36 -7.52
N SER A 63 -20.23 -10.69 -7.56
CA SER A 63 -19.10 -11.35 -6.90
C SER A 63 -17.72 -10.94 -7.46
N ALA A 64 -17.57 -10.88 -8.79
CA ALA A 64 -16.32 -10.49 -9.44
C ALA A 64 -16.00 -9.00 -9.22
N VAL A 65 -17.03 -8.14 -9.21
CA VAL A 65 -16.86 -6.71 -8.83
C VAL A 65 -16.38 -6.60 -7.39
N LEU A 66 -17.02 -7.31 -6.45
CA LEU A 66 -16.62 -7.33 -5.05
C LEU A 66 -15.19 -7.84 -4.87
N GLN A 67 -14.81 -8.93 -5.54
CA GLN A 67 -13.44 -9.45 -5.49
C GLN A 67 -12.42 -8.44 -6.04
N ARG A 68 -12.76 -7.71 -7.10
CA ARG A 68 -11.91 -6.65 -7.66
C ARG A 68 -11.77 -5.46 -6.70
N GLU A 69 -12.86 -5.06 -6.04
CA GLU A 69 -12.84 -4.03 -5.01
C GLU A 69 -12.02 -4.46 -3.79
N ILE A 70 -12.18 -5.70 -3.32
CA ILE A 70 -11.38 -6.27 -2.23
C ILE A 70 -9.89 -6.28 -2.62
N ALA A 71 -9.56 -6.79 -3.81
CA ALA A 71 -8.18 -6.86 -4.28
C ALA A 71 -7.54 -5.47 -4.41
N THR A 72 -8.26 -4.50 -4.96
CA THR A 72 -7.76 -3.12 -5.06
C THR A 72 -7.58 -2.48 -3.68
N LYS A 73 -8.48 -2.71 -2.73
CA LYS A 73 -8.33 -2.22 -1.35
C LYS A 73 -7.17 -2.87 -0.61
N ILE A 74 -6.99 -4.19 -0.73
CA ILE A 74 -5.84 -4.90 -0.17
C ILE A 74 -4.54 -4.34 -0.77
N LYS A 75 -4.48 -4.15 -2.09
CA LYS A 75 -3.30 -3.58 -2.76
C LYS A 75 -2.99 -2.16 -2.28
N GLN A 76 -4.01 -1.32 -2.10
CA GLN A 76 -3.85 0.02 -1.52
C GLN A 76 -3.34 -0.02 -0.08
N GLN A 77 -3.83 -0.96 0.75
CA GLN A 77 -3.41 -1.10 2.14
C GLN A 77 -1.98 -1.63 2.27
N LEU A 78 -1.60 -2.61 1.43
CA LEU A 78 -0.25 -3.18 1.41
C LEU A 78 0.81 -2.20 0.87
N ALA A 79 0.42 -1.24 0.03
CA ALA A 79 1.32 -0.20 -0.46
C ALA A 79 1.71 0.82 0.62
N LEU A 80 0.99 0.87 1.74
CA LEU A 80 1.32 1.76 2.86
C LEU A 80 2.36 1.10 3.77
N PRO A 81 3.46 1.78 4.13
CA PRO A 81 4.41 1.25 5.09
C PRO A 81 3.72 1.07 6.45
N TRP A 82 3.90 -0.10 7.07
CA TRP A 82 3.41 -0.32 8.43
C TRP A 82 4.18 0.57 9.41
N LEU A 83 3.46 1.40 10.17
CA LEU A 83 4.05 2.27 11.19
C LEU A 83 3.55 1.84 12.58
N PRO A 84 4.44 1.80 13.60
CA PRO A 84 4.04 1.64 14.99
C PRO A 84 2.99 2.71 15.37
N PRO A 85 2.00 2.41 16.23
CA PRO A 85 0.93 3.36 16.57
C PRO A 85 1.42 4.73 17.08
N SER A 86 2.56 4.76 17.76
CA SER A 86 3.23 5.98 18.23
C SER A 86 3.76 6.86 17.08
N CYS A 87 4.03 6.29 15.91
CA CYS A 87 4.60 6.96 14.74
C CYS A 87 3.55 7.29 13.67
N ARG A 88 2.25 6.98 13.89
CA ARG A 88 1.19 7.19 12.88
C ARG A 88 0.72 8.65 12.83
N THR A 89 0.79 9.25 11.65
CA THR A 89 0.14 10.54 11.35
C THR A 89 -1.39 10.41 11.36
N ALA A 90 -2.11 11.54 11.48
CA ALA A 90 -3.58 11.53 11.51
C ALA A 90 -4.22 10.90 10.25
N ALA A 91 -3.55 10.96 9.09
CA ALA A 91 -3.97 10.29 7.87
C ALA A 91 -3.76 8.76 7.95
N ALA A 92 -2.61 8.32 8.47
CA ALA A 92 -2.31 6.89 8.66
C ALA A 92 -3.20 6.22 9.72
N LYS A 93 -3.70 6.98 10.72
CA LYS A 93 -4.65 6.47 11.73
C LYS A 93 -6.00 6.06 11.12
N ARG A 94 -6.44 6.69 10.02
CA ARG A 94 -7.69 6.34 9.34
C ARG A 94 -7.56 5.07 8.48
N SER A 95 -6.39 4.81 7.93
CA SER A 95 -6.15 3.65 7.04
C SER A 95 -5.62 2.41 7.75
N GLN A 96 -4.85 2.56 8.84
CA GLN A 96 -4.17 1.45 9.54
C GLN A 96 -4.86 1.00 10.83
N SER A 97 -6.14 1.29 10.96
CA SER A 97 -7.01 1.08 12.14
C SER A 97 -6.54 1.79 13.42
N LEU A 98 -7.51 2.10 14.28
CA LEU A 98 -7.30 2.60 15.64
C LEU A 98 -6.97 1.47 16.62
N CYS A 99 -6.71 0.24 16.14
CA CYS A 99 -6.60 -0.92 17.02
C CYS A 99 -5.55 -0.68 18.10
N ARG A 100 -6.01 -0.71 19.35
CA ARG A 100 -5.14 -0.98 20.49
C ARG A 100 -4.33 -2.22 20.12
N LEU A 101 -3.00 -2.14 20.24
CA LEU A 101 -2.17 -3.31 20.02
C LEU A 101 -2.52 -4.33 21.10
N HIS A 102 -3.22 -5.38 20.69
CA HIS A 102 -3.44 -6.54 21.54
C HIS A 102 -2.22 -7.45 21.43
N ARG A 103 -1.83 -8.06 22.54
CA ARG A 103 -0.83 -9.11 22.52
C ARG A 103 -1.29 -10.19 21.54
N PHE A 104 -0.40 -10.64 20.67
CA PHE A 104 -0.69 -11.76 19.78
C PHE A 104 -1.08 -12.96 20.65
N HIS A 105 -2.33 -13.37 20.55
CA HIS A 105 -2.90 -14.46 21.31
C HIS A 105 -3.76 -15.29 20.38
N VAL A 106 -3.43 -16.58 20.34
CA VAL A 106 -4.06 -17.56 19.48
C VAL A 106 -4.76 -18.60 20.33
N GLN A 107 -5.94 -19.00 19.88
CA GLN A 107 -6.70 -20.11 20.45
C GLN A 107 -7.14 -21.04 19.32
N PRO A 108 -7.21 -22.36 19.59
CA PRO A 108 -7.63 -23.33 18.58
C PRO A 108 -9.08 -23.06 18.15
N LEU A 109 -9.30 -23.09 16.83
CA LEU A 109 -10.61 -22.93 16.20
C LEU A 109 -11.09 -24.25 15.62
N SER A 110 -12.40 -24.50 15.76
CA SER A 110 -13.08 -25.65 15.17
C SER A 110 -13.82 -25.20 13.92
N LEU A 111 -13.35 -25.64 12.74
CA LEU A 111 -13.98 -25.36 11.45
C LEU A 111 -14.70 -26.61 10.94
N ALA A 112 -15.89 -26.43 10.36
CA ALA A 112 -16.57 -27.51 9.68
C ALA A 112 -15.79 -27.89 8.41
N GLY A 113 -15.49 -29.19 8.24
CA GLY A 113 -14.82 -29.70 7.03
C GLY A 113 -13.32 -30.03 7.17
N ASP A 114 -12.85 -30.45 8.35
CA ASP A 114 -11.50 -31.02 8.54
C ASP A 114 -11.17 -32.01 7.40
N SER A 115 -10.27 -31.59 6.51
CA SER A 115 -10.06 -32.19 5.18
C SER A 115 -9.26 -33.50 5.20
N SER A 116 -9.12 -34.14 6.36
CA SER A 116 -8.25 -35.32 6.52
C SER A 116 -8.98 -36.66 6.58
N SER A 117 -10.32 -36.69 6.72
CA SER A 117 -11.08 -37.93 6.82
C SER A 117 -12.00 -38.14 5.62
N LYS A 118 -11.72 -39.17 4.81
CA LYS A 118 -12.59 -39.63 3.71
C LYS A 118 -14.00 -40.07 4.17
N SER A 119 -14.20 -40.22 5.47
CA SER A 119 -15.48 -40.52 6.11
C SER A 119 -15.68 -39.57 7.29
N ILE A 120 -16.64 -38.65 7.17
CA ILE A 120 -17.09 -37.81 8.28
C ILE A 120 -18.18 -38.60 9.00
N SER A 121 -17.97 -38.89 10.29
CA SER A 121 -18.95 -39.63 11.08
C SER A 121 -20.28 -38.85 11.17
N PRO A 122 -21.44 -39.52 11.19
CA PRO A 122 -22.73 -38.84 11.23
C PRO A 122 -22.90 -37.96 12.49
N GLU A 123 -22.33 -38.38 13.62
CA GLU A 123 -22.33 -37.62 14.89
C GLU A 123 -21.54 -36.31 14.77
N ARG A 124 -20.45 -36.33 14.02
CA ARG A 124 -19.62 -35.13 13.78
C ARG A 124 -20.32 -34.13 12.86
N LYS A 125 -21.11 -34.61 11.88
CA LYS A 125 -21.96 -33.74 11.06
C LYS A 125 -23.05 -33.09 11.88
N GLU A 126 -23.75 -33.88 12.71
CA GLU A 126 -24.78 -33.34 13.61
C GLU A 126 -24.22 -32.30 14.58
N TYR A 127 -23.02 -32.53 15.11
CA TYR A 127 -22.30 -31.54 15.93
C TYR A 127 -22.07 -30.23 15.17
N TRP A 128 -21.57 -30.29 13.93
CA TRP A 128 -21.31 -29.09 13.13
C TRP A 128 -22.58 -28.30 12.77
N GLU A 129 -23.68 -29.00 12.53
CA GLU A 129 -24.94 -28.37 12.13
C GLU A 129 -25.70 -27.77 13.33
N LYS A 130 -25.72 -28.46 14.47
CA LYS A 130 -26.58 -28.08 15.61
C LYS A 130 -25.86 -27.42 16.77
N TYR A 131 -24.57 -27.72 16.98
CA TYR A 131 -23.87 -27.39 18.23
C TYR A 131 -22.60 -26.55 18.06
N LEU A 132 -21.99 -26.54 16.87
CA LEU A 132 -20.78 -25.76 16.61
C LEU A 132 -21.12 -24.26 16.51
N PRO A 133 -20.60 -23.41 17.42
CA PRO A 133 -20.80 -21.97 17.30
C PRO A 133 -20.07 -21.41 16.07
N PHE A 134 -20.58 -20.31 15.52
CA PHE A 134 -19.85 -19.55 14.50
C PHE A 134 -18.44 -19.19 14.99
N VAL A 135 -17.46 -19.13 14.07
CA VAL A 135 -16.05 -18.88 14.40
C VAL A 135 -15.87 -17.61 15.26
N SER A 136 -16.67 -16.58 15.01
CA SER A 136 -16.68 -15.33 15.78
C SER A 136 -17.16 -15.49 17.24
N MET A 137 -17.88 -16.57 17.55
CA MET A 137 -18.45 -16.89 18.86
C MET A 137 -17.69 -18.01 19.59
N GLN A 138 -16.72 -18.66 18.93
CA GLN A 138 -15.88 -19.69 19.55
C GLN A 138 -14.81 -19.08 20.47
N LEU A 139 -14.53 -17.78 20.34
CA LEU A 139 -13.48 -17.09 21.06
C LEU A 139 -14.06 -16.14 22.11
N PRO A 140 -13.47 -16.06 23.32
CA PRO A 140 -13.90 -15.10 24.34
C PRO A 140 -13.68 -13.64 23.94
N HIS A 141 -12.74 -13.37 23.02
CA HIS A 141 -12.35 -12.02 22.62
C HIS A 141 -12.33 -11.88 21.08
N ALA A 142 -12.95 -10.81 20.56
CA ALA A 142 -12.98 -10.56 19.12
C ALA A 142 -11.60 -10.26 18.51
N TYR A 143 -10.66 -9.70 19.29
CA TYR A 143 -9.33 -9.35 18.78
C TYR A 143 -8.43 -10.57 18.53
N SER A 144 -8.69 -11.73 19.18
CA SER A 144 -7.93 -12.96 18.91
C SER A 144 -8.41 -13.69 17.67
N LEU A 145 -9.57 -13.34 17.11
CA LEU A 145 -10.15 -13.99 15.94
C LEU A 145 -9.21 -14.01 14.73
N ALA A 146 -8.65 -12.85 14.39
CA ALA A 146 -7.73 -12.75 13.24
C ALA A 146 -6.45 -13.57 13.47
N ALA A 147 -5.86 -13.49 14.67
CA ALA A 147 -4.66 -14.25 15.01
C ALA A 147 -4.92 -15.77 14.98
N SER A 148 -6.03 -16.22 15.56
CA SER A 148 -6.42 -17.63 15.59
C SER A 148 -6.75 -18.18 14.20
N LEU A 149 -7.42 -17.40 13.35
CA LEU A 149 -7.69 -17.77 11.96
C LEU A 149 -6.41 -17.85 11.14
N LEU A 150 -5.51 -16.90 11.30
CA LEU A 150 -4.21 -16.91 10.62
C LEU A 150 -3.40 -18.14 11.04
N GLU A 151 -3.28 -18.41 12.34
CA GLU A 151 -2.57 -19.60 12.82
C GLU A 151 -3.19 -20.88 12.26
N ARG A 152 -4.52 -21.00 12.29
CA ARG A 152 -5.19 -22.19 11.76
C ARG A 152 -4.89 -22.38 10.28
N ASN A 153 -5.01 -21.33 9.48
CA ASN A 153 -4.69 -21.38 8.05
C ASN A 153 -3.21 -21.69 7.82
N THR A 154 -2.31 -21.08 8.58
CA THR A 154 -0.87 -21.34 8.50
C THR A 154 -0.55 -22.79 8.84
N SER A 155 -1.18 -23.35 9.88
CA SER A 155 -1.05 -24.77 10.27
C SER A 155 -1.58 -25.71 9.20
N ASP A 156 -2.70 -25.39 8.55
CA ASP A 156 -3.26 -26.23 7.49
C ASP A 156 -2.38 -26.20 6.22
N LEU A 157 -1.87 -25.02 5.85
CA LEU A 157 -0.95 -24.86 4.72
C LEU A 157 0.41 -25.50 4.98
N SER A 158 0.99 -25.31 6.17
CA SER A 158 2.29 -25.90 6.52
C SER A 158 2.20 -27.42 6.54
N ALA A 159 1.13 -28.00 7.08
CA ALA A 159 0.92 -29.44 7.07
C ALA A 159 0.86 -30.02 5.65
N VAL A 160 0.23 -29.31 4.70
CA VAL A 160 0.20 -29.72 3.29
C VAL A 160 1.58 -29.61 2.65
N GLN A 161 2.29 -28.50 2.86
CA GLN A 161 3.63 -28.28 2.31
C GLN A 161 4.65 -29.28 2.85
N GLU A 162 4.66 -29.52 4.17
CA GLU A 162 5.51 -30.52 4.81
C GLU A 162 5.21 -31.92 4.28
N TRP A 163 3.94 -32.26 4.15
CA TRP A 163 3.53 -33.52 3.55
C TRP A 163 4.01 -33.66 2.11
N GLU A 164 3.84 -32.62 1.27
CA GLU A 164 4.32 -32.65 -0.11
C GLU A 164 5.84 -32.78 -0.19
N ALA A 165 6.58 -32.05 0.64
CA ALA A 165 8.03 -32.11 0.68
C ALA A 165 8.52 -33.49 1.13
N GLU A 166 7.92 -34.07 2.16
CA GLU A 166 8.22 -35.42 2.63
C GLU A 166 7.85 -36.47 1.59
N TRP A 167 6.69 -36.33 0.96
CA TRP A 167 6.22 -37.26 -0.05
C TRP A 167 7.14 -37.25 -1.27
N LYS A 168 7.50 -36.05 -1.77
CA LYS A 168 8.42 -35.89 -2.92
C LYS A 168 9.83 -36.40 -2.62
N SER A 169 10.32 -36.28 -1.38
CA SER A 169 11.67 -36.71 -0.99
C SER A 169 11.77 -38.19 -0.64
N GLN A 170 11.05 -38.63 0.40
CA GLN A 170 11.15 -39.98 0.97
C GLN A 170 9.97 -40.88 0.57
N GLY A 171 8.80 -40.28 0.35
CA GLY A 171 7.59 -41.01 0.00
C GLY A 171 7.69 -41.71 -1.35
N LEU A 172 8.08 -41.00 -2.42
CA LEU A 172 8.23 -41.56 -3.76
C LEU A 172 9.28 -42.68 -3.82
N ALA A 173 10.40 -42.53 -3.10
CA ALA A 173 11.43 -43.54 -3.02
C ALA A 173 10.98 -44.82 -2.27
N SER A 174 9.95 -44.72 -1.42
CA SER A 174 9.47 -45.83 -0.60
C SER A 174 8.65 -46.87 -1.38
N ARG A 175 8.17 -46.54 -2.59
CA ARG A 175 7.29 -47.37 -3.43
C ARG A 175 6.00 -47.86 -2.74
N LEU A 176 5.61 -47.23 -1.64
CA LEU A 176 4.37 -47.50 -0.92
C LEU A 176 3.25 -46.60 -1.45
N SER A 177 1.99 -46.97 -1.21
CA SER A 177 0.90 -46.00 -1.39
C SER A 177 1.00 -44.87 -0.36
N PRO A 178 0.45 -43.66 -0.63
CA PRO A 178 0.43 -42.58 0.35
C PRO A 178 -0.17 -42.97 1.71
N GLU A 179 -1.18 -43.84 1.70
CA GLU A 179 -1.87 -44.31 2.90
C GLU A 179 -1.02 -45.32 3.69
N GLU A 180 -0.38 -46.26 3.00
CA GLU A 180 0.55 -47.22 3.60
C GLU A 180 1.78 -46.54 4.19
N TYR A 181 2.33 -45.55 3.48
CA TYR A 181 3.45 -44.76 3.96
C TYR A 181 3.10 -44.01 5.24
N ARG A 182 1.94 -43.34 5.28
CA ARG A 182 1.43 -42.65 6.48
C ARG A 182 1.22 -43.62 7.64
N SER A 183 0.64 -44.78 7.38
CA SER A 183 0.41 -45.82 8.39
C SER A 183 1.72 -46.32 8.99
N ARG A 184 2.69 -46.68 8.13
CA ARG A 184 4.00 -47.18 8.55
C ARG A 184 4.82 -46.12 9.29
N LYS A 185 4.78 -44.86 8.84
CA LYS A 185 5.41 -43.73 9.54
C LYS A 185 4.79 -43.52 10.92
N ARG A 186 3.45 -43.53 11.02
CA ARG A 186 2.72 -43.42 12.29
C ARG A 186 3.12 -44.53 13.27
N GLN A 187 3.16 -45.78 12.81
CA GLN A 187 3.57 -46.92 13.64
C GLN A 187 5.03 -46.77 14.14
N ARG A 188 5.95 -46.35 13.27
CA ARG A 188 7.35 -46.09 13.66
C ARG A 188 7.48 -44.98 14.70
N LEU A 189 6.76 -43.87 14.51
CA LEU A 189 6.71 -42.76 15.46
C LEU A 189 6.13 -43.20 16.80
N GLN A 190 4.99 -43.90 16.78
CA GLN A 190 4.34 -44.40 17.99
C GLN A 190 5.27 -45.33 18.78
N LYS A 191 5.95 -46.25 18.08
CA LYS A 191 6.95 -47.12 18.71
C LYS A 191 8.09 -46.31 19.33
N ARG A 192 8.63 -45.32 18.61
CA ARG A 192 9.71 -44.46 19.11
C ARG A 192 9.30 -43.64 20.33
N ILE A 193 8.08 -43.08 20.33
CA ILE A 193 7.52 -42.35 21.48
C ILE A 193 7.35 -43.31 22.67
N GLN A 194 6.81 -44.50 22.43
CA GLN A 194 6.64 -45.52 23.46
C GLN A 194 7.99 -45.94 24.06
N ASP A 195 9.00 -46.14 23.23
CA ASP A 195 10.36 -46.48 23.67
C ASP A 195 11.01 -45.34 24.47
N GLN A 196 10.84 -44.07 24.04
CA GLN A 196 11.32 -42.91 24.79
C GLN A 196 10.61 -42.74 26.14
N LEU A 197 9.29 -42.94 26.21
CA LEU A 197 8.54 -42.89 27.46
C LEU A 197 8.96 -44.02 28.41
N ARG A 198 9.24 -45.22 27.87
CA ARG A 198 9.80 -46.34 28.64
C ARG A 198 11.20 -46.03 29.16
N GLN A 199 12.08 -45.45 28.33
CA GLN A 199 13.42 -45.01 28.74
C GLN A 199 13.37 -43.91 29.81
N CYS A 200 12.51 -42.90 29.66
CA CYS A 200 12.33 -41.86 30.69
C CYS A 200 11.85 -42.47 32.02
N ARG A 201 10.96 -43.47 31.95
CA ARG A 201 10.48 -44.20 33.14
C ARG A 201 11.56 -45.09 33.76
N GLN A 202 12.47 -45.66 32.96
CA GLN A 202 13.61 -46.45 33.44
C GLN A 202 14.71 -45.56 34.04
N HIS A 203 15.03 -44.41 33.45
CA HIS A 203 15.94 -43.42 34.03
C HIS A 203 15.43 -42.84 35.35
N HIS A 204 14.11 -42.72 35.52
CA HIS A 204 13.50 -42.42 36.82
C HIS A 204 13.56 -43.59 37.82
N ALA A 205 13.66 -44.83 37.35
CA ALA A 205 13.74 -46.02 38.21
C ALA A 205 15.18 -46.37 38.64
N GLU A 206 16.20 -46.07 37.82
CA GLU A 206 17.62 -46.31 38.14
C GLU A 206 18.24 -45.22 39.01
N ASN A 207 17.68 -44.00 39.03
CA ASN A 207 18.22 -42.86 39.79
C ASN A 207 17.66 -42.70 41.22
N HIS A 208 16.98 -43.70 41.78
CA HIS A 208 16.57 -43.69 43.20
C HIS A 208 16.88 -45.05 43.83
N LEU A 209 17.80 -45.13 44.81
CA LEU A 209 17.51 -44.97 46.25
C LEU A 209 18.82 -44.79 47.09
N PRO A 210 18.78 -44.24 48.32
CA PRO A 210 17.62 -44.19 49.23
C PRO A 210 17.19 -42.78 49.69
N GLY A 211 15.88 -42.57 49.77
CA GLY A 211 15.25 -41.38 50.36
C GLY A 211 13.83 -41.13 49.82
N PRO A 212 12.76 -41.25 50.63
CA PRO A 212 11.38 -41.37 50.15
C PRO A 212 10.73 -40.01 49.86
N SER A 213 10.73 -39.57 48.60
CA SER A 213 10.05 -38.32 48.20
C SER A 213 8.52 -38.39 48.21
N THR A 214 7.94 -39.58 48.44
CA THR A 214 6.51 -39.73 48.71
C THR A 214 6.17 -39.46 50.18
N GLN A 215 7.13 -39.55 51.10
CA GLN A 215 6.93 -39.11 52.49
C GLN A 215 6.93 -37.58 52.59
N ASP A 216 7.64 -36.87 51.71
CA ASP A 216 7.74 -35.40 51.74
C ASP A 216 6.41 -34.70 51.39
N LEU A 217 5.64 -35.25 50.45
CA LEU A 217 4.27 -34.76 50.16
C LEU A 217 3.27 -35.17 51.24
N VAL A 218 3.44 -36.34 51.85
CA VAL A 218 2.59 -36.83 52.95
C VAL A 218 2.89 -36.06 54.25
N ASP A 219 4.14 -35.69 54.52
CA ASP A 219 4.54 -34.89 55.66
C ASP A 219 4.18 -33.41 55.48
N MET A 220 4.22 -32.89 54.25
CA MET A 220 3.69 -31.56 53.93
C MET A 220 2.16 -31.50 54.10
N LEU A 221 1.44 -32.56 53.74
CA LEU A 221 0.00 -32.69 54.04
C LEU A 221 -0.26 -32.85 55.55
N LYS A 222 0.62 -33.53 56.29
CA LYS A 222 0.54 -33.67 57.75
C LYS A 222 0.88 -32.38 58.51
N THR A 223 1.72 -31.50 57.96
CA THR A 223 1.96 -30.18 58.57
C THR A 223 0.76 -29.25 58.50
N PHE A 224 -0.22 -29.54 57.63
CA PHE A 224 -1.53 -28.88 57.64
C PHE A 224 -2.54 -29.56 58.58
N THR A 225 -2.23 -30.73 59.13
CA THR A 225 -3.05 -31.42 60.13
C THR A 225 -2.36 -31.37 61.49
N VAL A 226 -2.56 -30.27 62.19
CA VAL A 226 -2.44 -30.25 63.65
C VAL A 226 -3.65 -31.00 64.19
N GLU A 227 -3.43 -32.20 64.71
CA GLU A 227 -4.40 -32.90 65.54
C GLU A 227 -4.39 -32.30 66.94
N GLU A 228 -5.55 -31.83 67.40
CA GLU A 228 -6.05 -32.18 68.73
C GLU A 228 -7.58 -32.11 68.73
N GLY A 229 -8.21 -33.18 69.24
CA GLY A 229 -9.49 -33.09 69.92
C GLY A 229 -10.76 -33.33 69.11
N THR A 230 -11.08 -34.61 68.94
CA THR A 230 -12.40 -35.21 69.20
C THR A 230 -13.70 -34.59 68.63
N ASP A 231 -14.45 -35.50 68.02
CA ASP A 231 -15.92 -35.56 67.90
C ASP A 231 -16.61 -35.14 66.59
N ASN A 232 -17.44 -36.10 66.15
CA ASN A 232 -18.56 -36.01 65.23
C ASN A 232 -18.27 -36.01 63.73
N ASN A 233 -18.09 -37.23 63.24
CA ASN A 233 -18.88 -37.84 62.16
C ASN A 233 -20.19 -37.09 61.79
N LYS A 234 -20.12 -36.09 60.91
CA LYS A 234 -21.26 -35.60 60.12
C LYS A 234 -20.80 -35.25 58.71
N GLY A 235 -20.90 -36.24 57.84
CA GLY A 235 -20.94 -36.02 56.40
C GLY A 235 -22.02 -34.98 56.06
N SER A 236 -21.60 -34.02 55.25
CA SER A 236 -22.41 -32.97 54.63
C SER A 236 -23.61 -33.55 53.88
N ARG A 237 -24.73 -33.73 54.60
CA ARG A 237 -26.07 -33.93 54.03
C ARG A 237 -26.62 -32.58 53.60
N PHE A 238 -26.32 -32.18 52.37
CA PHE A 238 -27.19 -31.28 51.63
C PHE A 238 -27.44 -31.82 50.23
N THR A 239 -27.96 -33.05 50.18
CA THR A 239 -28.71 -33.59 49.04
C THR A 239 -30.18 -33.69 49.45
N HIS A 240 -30.89 -32.56 49.41
CA HIS A 240 -32.35 -32.56 49.20
C HIS A 240 -32.85 -31.19 48.69
N ALA A 241 -32.41 -30.78 47.50
CA ALA A 241 -33.17 -29.82 46.71
C ALA A 241 -34.22 -30.62 45.93
N GLN A 242 -35.35 -30.85 46.59
CA GLN A 242 -36.52 -31.48 46.03
C GLN A 242 -37.12 -30.54 44.97
N LYS A 243 -37.42 -31.13 43.81
CA LYS A 243 -38.08 -30.51 42.66
C LYS A 243 -39.39 -29.85 43.09
N PHE A 244 -39.51 -28.53 42.89
CA PHE A 244 -40.80 -27.88 42.67
C PHE A 244 -40.81 -27.27 41.28
N THR A 245 -41.42 -28.00 40.36
CA THR A 245 -42.01 -27.47 39.13
C THR A 245 -43.34 -26.80 39.49
N HIS A 246 -43.41 -25.47 39.38
CA HIS A 246 -44.65 -24.82 38.91
C HIS A 246 -44.34 -23.41 38.40
N ARG A 247 -43.93 -23.32 37.14
CA ARG A 247 -43.91 -22.05 36.41
C ARG A 247 -45.31 -21.91 35.79
N GLN A 248 -46.21 -21.21 36.50
CA GLN A 248 -47.53 -20.89 35.96
C GLN A 248 -47.39 -19.64 35.09
N ASP A 249 -47.87 -19.73 33.85
CA ASP A 249 -47.88 -18.60 32.91
C ASP A 249 -48.63 -17.40 33.52
N PRO A 250 -48.09 -16.18 33.44
CA PRO A 250 -48.68 -14.99 34.08
C PRO A 250 -50.10 -14.66 33.59
N GLN A 251 -50.53 -15.21 32.45
CA GLN A 251 -51.90 -15.02 31.95
C GLN A 251 -52.95 -15.84 32.72
N VAL A 252 -52.60 -17.03 33.24
CA VAL A 252 -53.55 -17.90 33.97
C VAL A 252 -53.78 -17.42 35.41
N LEU A 253 -52.77 -16.79 36.05
CA LEU A 253 -52.93 -16.19 37.38
C LEU A 253 -53.86 -14.97 37.34
N THR A 254 -53.78 -14.18 36.26
CA THR A 254 -54.57 -12.96 36.09
C THR A 254 -56.05 -13.30 35.85
N GLU A 255 -56.34 -14.34 35.06
CA GLU A 255 -57.71 -14.85 34.86
C GLU A 255 -58.29 -15.54 36.11
N GLN A 256 -57.46 -16.22 36.93
CA GLN A 256 -57.90 -16.78 38.21
C GLN A 256 -58.16 -15.71 39.26
N MET A 257 -57.36 -14.65 39.33
CA MET A 257 -57.60 -13.52 40.23
C MET A 257 -58.84 -12.69 39.81
N GLN A 258 -59.13 -12.56 38.51
CA GLN A 258 -60.36 -11.91 38.04
C GLN A 258 -61.63 -12.71 38.34
N ARG A 259 -61.59 -14.06 38.23
CA ARG A 259 -62.75 -14.91 38.58
C ARG A 259 -63.02 -15.01 40.09
N VAL A 260 -62.01 -14.77 40.93
CA VAL A 260 -62.17 -14.69 42.39
C VAL A 260 -62.66 -13.31 42.83
N ALA A 261 -62.25 -12.23 42.14
CA ALA A 261 -62.72 -10.87 42.42
C ALA A 261 -64.21 -10.66 42.06
N GLU A 262 -64.74 -11.35 41.05
CA GLU A 262 -66.16 -11.27 40.65
C GLU A 262 -67.12 -12.03 41.59
N ASN A 263 -66.62 -12.85 42.53
CA ASN A 263 -67.43 -13.67 43.45
C ASN A 263 -67.26 -13.31 44.93
N LEU A 264 -66.85 -12.07 45.27
CA LEU A 264 -66.85 -11.62 46.67
C LEU A 264 -68.18 -10.94 47.07
N PRO A 265 -68.82 -11.38 48.17
CA PRO A 265 -69.95 -10.67 48.76
C PRO A 265 -69.50 -9.35 49.41
N LYS A 266 -70.34 -8.32 49.37
CA LYS A 266 -70.12 -7.04 50.07
C LYS A 266 -70.02 -7.32 51.58
N LYS A 267 -68.84 -7.10 52.16
CA LYS A 267 -68.51 -7.33 53.59
C LYS A 267 -68.87 -6.08 54.42
N ASP A 268 -69.38 -6.29 55.64
CA ASP A 268 -69.86 -5.25 56.55
C ASP A 268 -68.74 -4.32 57.06
N THR A 269 -69.12 -3.08 57.38
CA THR A 269 -68.20 -1.97 57.70
C THR A 269 -67.46 -2.08 59.04
N GLN A 270 -67.80 -3.03 59.92
CA GLN A 270 -67.17 -3.19 61.24
C GLN A 270 -65.92 -4.08 61.23
N ASP A 271 -65.91 -5.18 60.45
CA ASP A 271 -64.73 -6.05 60.33
C ASP A 271 -63.57 -5.35 59.59
N ALA A 272 -63.91 -4.43 58.67
CA ALA A 272 -62.93 -3.61 57.96
C ALA A 272 -62.19 -2.62 58.88
N GLN A 273 -62.78 -2.21 60.01
CA GLN A 273 -62.16 -1.27 60.95
C GLN A 273 -61.15 -1.97 61.87
N ALA A 274 -61.46 -3.16 62.38
CA ALA A 274 -60.55 -3.94 63.21
C ALA A 274 -59.32 -4.43 62.42
N GLU A 275 -59.52 -4.91 61.19
CA GLU A 275 -58.42 -5.27 60.28
C GLU A 275 -57.53 -4.04 59.98
N GLN A 276 -58.12 -2.85 59.85
CA GLN A 276 -57.38 -1.60 59.60
C GLN A 276 -56.55 -1.15 60.81
N GLU A 277 -57.05 -1.34 62.04
CA GLU A 277 -56.32 -1.03 63.28
C GLU A 277 -55.13 -2.00 63.47
N GLU A 278 -55.31 -3.30 63.26
CA GLU A 278 -54.21 -4.28 63.32
C GLU A 278 -53.15 -3.99 62.25
N LEU A 279 -53.56 -3.69 61.01
CA LEU A 279 -52.66 -3.27 59.94
C LEU A 279 -51.88 -2.01 60.31
N SER A 280 -52.52 -1.03 60.96
CA SER A 280 -51.83 0.19 61.41
C SER A 280 -50.79 -0.09 62.51
N SER A 281 -51.07 -1.03 63.43
CA SER A 281 -50.14 -1.43 64.47
C SER A 281 -48.91 -2.17 63.92
N LEU A 282 -49.12 -3.06 62.94
CA LEU A 282 -48.06 -3.76 62.25
C LEU A 282 -47.23 -2.80 61.38
N GLN A 283 -47.87 -1.81 60.74
CA GLN A 283 -47.18 -0.74 60.03
C GLN A 283 -46.25 0.06 60.96
N GLN A 284 -46.70 0.42 62.16
CA GLN A 284 -45.86 1.10 63.15
C GLN A 284 -44.71 0.22 63.65
N GLN A 285 -44.93 -1.08 63.86
CA GLN A 285 -43.86 -2.01 64.24
C GLN A 285 -42.82 -2.18 63.13
N ILE A 286 -43.25 -2.25 61.87
CA ILE A 286 -42.36 -2.29 60.71
C ILE A 286 -41.55 -1.00 60.64
N GLU A 287 -42.18 0.16 60.78
CA GLU A 287 -41.49 1.46 60.74
C GLU A 287 -40.46 1.59 61.88
N HIS A 288 -40.76 1.08 63.08
CA HIS A 288 -39.81 1.07 64.19
C HIS A 288 -38.61 0.15 63.93
N ILE A 289 -38.86 -1.07 63.43
CA ILE A 289 -37.79 -2.01 63.06
C ILE A 289 -36.93 -1.44 61.92
N GLU A 290 -37.53 -0.75 60.96
CA GLU A 290 -36.82 -0.06 59.88
C GLU A 290 -35.88 1.04 60.43
N GLN A 291 -36.33 1.81 61.42
CA GLN A 291 -35.49 2.81 62.09
C GLN A 291 -34.32 2.16 62.86
N ASP A 292 -34.55 1.05 63.57
CA ASP A 292 -33.50 0.32 64.28
C ASP A 292 -32.48 -0.30 63.33
N ILE A 293 -32.94 -0.86 62.19
CA ILE A 293 -32.06 -1.36 61.13
C ILE A 293 -31.21 -0.22 60.56
N GLN A 294 -31.78 0.98 60.36
CA GLN A 294 -31.04 2.14 59.91
C GLN A 294 -29.97 2.58 60.92
N ALA A 295 -30.32 2.66 62.21
CA ALA A 295 -29.37 3.02 63.27
C ALA A 295 -28.22 2.00 63.41
N LEU A 296 -28.54 0.70 63.34
CA LEU A 296 -27.54 -0.38 63.33
C LEU A 296 -26.66 -0.32 62.08
N ALA A 297 -27.23 0.00 60.92
CA ALA A 297 -26.47 0.16 59.68
C ALA A 297 -25.50 1.34 59.75
N GLU A 298 -25.90 2.47 60.36
CA GLU A 298 -25.03 3.63 60.60
C GLU A 298 -23.90 3.30 61.59
N SER A 299 -24.23 2.61 62.69
CA SER A 299 -23.23 2.14 63.66
C SER A 299 -22.22 1.18 63.01
N THR A 300 -22.70 0.24 62.18
CA THR A 300 -21.85 -0.69 61.43
C THR A 300 -20.90 0.05 60.49
N LYS A 301 -21.39 1.09 59.78
CA LYS A 301 -20.54 1.94 58.92
C LYS A 301 -19.46 2.65 59.73
N LEU A 302 -19.80 3.20 60.90
CA LEU A 302 -18.85 3.91 61.75
C LEU A 302 -17.75 2.97 62.28
N LEU A 303 -18.13 1.77 62.71
CA LEU A 303 -17.19 0.74 63.14
C LEU A 303 -16.28 0.30 61.98
N HIS A 304 -16.82 0.13 60.77
CA HIS A 304 -16.03 -0.19 59.58
C HIS A 304 -14.97 0.88 59.29
N LEU A 305 -15.34 2.16 59.36
CA LEU A 305 -14.39 3.26 59.18
C LEU A 305 -13.31 3.27 60.26
N THR A 306 -13.66 2.91 61.49
CA THR A 306 -12.70 2.84 62.61
C THR A 306 -11.73 1.67 62.45
N ILE A 307 -12.24 0.49 62.06
CA ILE A 307 -11.41 -0.68 61.74
C ILE A 307 -10.42 -0.34 60.63
N ASN A 308 -10.88 0.23 59.52
CA ASN A 308 -10.01 0.60 58.40
C ASN A 308 -8.90 1.58 58.84
N LYS A 309 -9.21 2.57 59.69
CA LYS A 309 -8.20 3.50 60.21
C LYS A 309 -7.16 2.80 61.09
N VAL A 310 -7.60 1.91 61.98
CA VAL A 310 -6.69 1.15 62.85
C VAL A 310 -5.84 0.18 62.05
N GLU A 311 -6.38 -0.46 61.02
CA GLU A 311 -5.64 -1.32 60.09
C GLU A 311 -4.55 -0.52 59.34
N GLU A 312 -4.89 0.67 58.81
CA GLU A 312 -3.92 1.54 58.16
C GLU A 312 -2.78 1.99 59.10
N GLU A 313 -3.11 2.31 60.35
CA GLU A 313 -2.11 2.68 61.37
C GLU A 313 -1.22 1.49 61.76
N ALA A 314 -1.80 0.29 61.91
CA ALA A 314 -1.08 -0.94 62.19
C ALA A 314 -0.11 -1.29 61.05
N ASP A 315 -0.56 -1.20 59.79
CA ASP A 315 0.27 -1.44 58.61
C ASP A 315 1.44 -0.46 58.52
N LYS A 316 1.20 0.81 58.86
CA LYS A 316 2.24 1.84 58.89
C LYS A 316 3.29 1.55 59.97
N LEU A 317 2.86 1.19 61.17
CA LEU A 317 3.75 0.83 62.27
C LEU A 317 4.54 -0.44 61.95
N GLN A 318 3.91 -1.43 61.33
CA GLN A 318 4.57 -2.67 60.91
C GLN A 318 5.70 -2.39 59.91
N LYS A 319 5.45 -1.57 58.87
CA LYS A 319 6.48 -1.16 57.91
C LYS A 319 7.66 -0.45 58.59
N GLN A 320 7.39 0.45 59.54
CA GLN A 320 8.46 1.12 60.29
C GLN A 320 9.25 0.17 61.19
N CYS A 321 8.60 -0.82 61.80
CA CYS A 321 9.27 -1.88 62.55
C CYS A 321 10.17 -2.72 61.65
N ASP A 322 9.71 -3.08 60.45
CA ASP A 322 10.49 -3.85 59.47
C ASP A 322 11.70 -3.07 58.96
N GLU A 323 11.53 -1.78 58.65
CA GLU A 323 12.63 -0.87 58.28
C GLU A 323 13.69 -0.78 59.39
N LYS A 324 13.25 -0.54 60.63
CA LYS A 324 14.16 -0.48 61.80
C LYS A 324 14.84 -1.82 62.04
N ALA A 325 14.12 -2.93 61.93
CA ALA A 325 14.68 -4.26 62.07
C ALA A 325 15.74 -4.54 61.01
N ASN A 326 15.51 -4.15 59.76
CA ASN A 326 16.49 -4.27 58.68
C ASN A 326 17.71 -3.38 58.92
N ALA A 327 17.52 -2.14 59.36
CA ALA A 327 18.61 -1.24 59.73
C ALA A 327 19.46 -1.82 60.87
N VAL A 328 18.83 -2.39 61.89
CA VAL A 328 19.53 -3.07 63.00
C VAL A 328 20.28 -4.29 62.49
N LYS A 329 19.69 -5.13 61.62
CA LYS A 329 20.38 -6.29 61.02
C LYS A 329 21.63 -5.86 60.24
N VAL A 330 21.54 -4.82 59.43
CA VAL A 330 22.69 -4.29 58.68
C VAL A 330 23.75 -3.74 59.62
N LYS A 331 23.38 -2.93 60.61
CA LYS A 331 24.32 -2.38 61.60
C LYS A 331 25.00 -3.48 62.43
N LYS A 332 24.25 -4.50 62.85
CA LYS A 332 24.78 -5.65 63.59
C LYS A 332 25.83 -6.39 62.76
N ARG A 333 25.52 -6.71 61.50
CA ARG A 333 26.50 -7.32 60.58
C ARG A 333 27.71 -6.43 60.34
N ALA A 334 27.53 -5.12 60.22
CA ALA A 334 28.66 -4.20 60.07
C ALA A 334 29.58 -4.22 61.30
N VAL A 335 29.01 -4.26 62.52
CA VAL A 335 29.78 -4.39 63.78
C VAL A 335 30.50 -5.74 63.85
N GLU A 336 29.86 -6.84 63.45
CA GLU A 336 30.49 -8.18 63.39
C GLU A 336 31.69 -8.23 62.43
N LEU A 337 31.73 -7.36 61.42
CA LEU A 337 32.80 -7.29 60.43
C LEU A 337 33.94 -6.32 60.80
N LEU A 338 33.79 -5.50 61.85
CA LEU A 338 34.82 -4.55 62.31
C LEU A 338 36.11 -5.19 62.83
N PRO A 339 36.10 -6.33 63.53
CA PRO A 339 37.32 -6.97 64.03
C PRO A 339 38.32 -7.34 62.93
N ASP A 340 37.84 -7.54 61.70
CA ASP A 340 38.65 -7.87 60.51
C ASP A 340 38.47 -6.81 59.40
N ALA A 341 38.37 -5.53 59.78
CA ALA A 341 38.01 -4.44 58.88
C ALA A 341 38.99 -4.29 57.69
N GLU A 342 40.30 -4.40 57.93
CA GLU A 342 41.31 -4.21 56.87
C GLU A 342 41.24 -5.30 55.79
N ASN A 343 41.12 -6.57 56.18
CA ASN A 343 40.98 -7.67 55.22
C ASN A 343 39.63 -7.63 54.50
N ASN A 344 38.55 -7.25 55.18
CA ASN A 344 37.23 -7.10 54.56
C ASN A 344 37.21 -5.96 53.53
N LEU A 345 37.86 -4.84 53.85
CA LEU A 345 38.00 -3.71 52.94
C LEU A 345 38.87 -4.07 51.73
N ALA A 346 39.97 -4.82 51.92
CA ALA A 346 40.78 -5.34 50.83
C ALA A 346 39.98 -6.28 49.90
N LYS A 347 39.18 -7.19 50.44
CA LYS A 347 38.31 -8.08 49.65
C LYS A 347 37.26 -7.28 48.85
N LEU A 348 36.65 -6.27 49.47
CA LEU A 348 35.69 -5.38 48.79
C LEU A 348 36.36 -4.58 47.67
N GLN A 349 37.57 -4.06 47.91
CA GLN A 349 38.37 -3.36 46.90
C GLN A 349 38.61 -4.27 45.69
N VAL A 350 39.02 -5.53 45.92
CA VAL A 350 39.24 -6.52 44.85
C VAL A 350 37.94 -6.81 44.08
N MET A 351 36.79 -6.93 44.77
CA MET A 351 35.51 -7.13 44.08
C MET A 351 35.09 -5.91 43.24
N VAL A 352 35.31 -4.70 43.76
CA VAL A 352 35.04 -3.45 43.06
C VAL A 352 35.93 -3.32 41.83
N ASP A 353 37.22 -3.57 41.97
CA ASP A 353 38.18 -3.48 40.86
C ASP A 353 37.93 -4.60 39.83
N GLY A 354 37.56 -5.81 40.26
CA GLY A 354 37.08 -6.87 39.38
C GLY A 354 35.78 -6.52 38.66
N SER A 355 34.88 -5.75 39.29
CA SER A 355 33.68 -5.21 38.64
C SER A 355 34.02 -4.13 37.60
N LYS A 356 34.91 -3.19 37.93
CA LYS A 356 35.42 -2.18 36.99
C LYS A 356 36.09 -2.81 35.77
N GLN A 357 36.94 -3.82 35.97
CA GLN A 357 37.62 -4.53 34.89
C GLN A 357 36.62 -5.25 33.98
N ARG A 358 35.59 -5.90 34.56
CA ARG A 358 34.50 -6.52 33.78
C ARG A 358 33.73 -5.48 32.98
N MET A 359 33.44 -4.31 33.57
CA MET A 359 32.76 -3.22 32.87
C MET A 359 33.61 -2.68 31.71
N ALA A 360 34.91 -2.47 31.91
CA ALA A 360 35.81 -2.05 30.84
C ALA A 360 35.87 -3.06 29.69
N SER A 361 35.92 -4.35 30.00
CA SER A 361 35.86 -5.42 29.00
C SER A 361 34.55 -5.41 28.21
N LEU A 362 33.41 -5.27 28.88
CA LEU A 362 32.10 -5.18 28.24
C LEU A 362 31.98 -3.93 27.34
N VAL A 363 32.51 -2.79 27.77
CA VAL A 363 32.55 -1.57 26.94
C VAL A 363 33.41 -1.79 25.69
N GLY A 364 34.57 -2.43 25.83
CA GLY A 364 35.42 -2.77 24.67
C GLY A 364 34.72 -3.70 23.68
N GLN A 365 34.05 -4.74 24.18
CA GLN A 365 33.26 -5.66 23.35
C GLN A 365 32.11 -4.93 22.64
N TRP A 366 31.37 -4.10 23.39
CA TRP A 366 30.29 -3.29 22.84
C TRP A 366 30.79 -2.36 21.73
N GLU A 367 31.89 -1.65 21.95
CA GLU A 367 32.42 -0.70 20.97
C GLU A 367 32.87 -1.41 19.69
N THR A 368 33.53 -2.56 19.82
CA THR A 368 33.93 -3.39 18.67
C THR A 368 32.72 -3.82 17.83
N HIS A 369 31.66 -4.30 18.49
CA HIS A 369 30.42 -4.69 17.80
C HIS A 369 29.67 -3.48 17.21
N ARG A 370 29.65 -2.36 17.92
CA ARG A 370 28.97 -1.12 17.49
C ARG A 370 29.60 -0.56 16.22
N VAL A 371 30.94 -0.44 16.19
CA VAL A 371 31.67 0.07 15.02
C VAL A 371 31.42 -0.82 13.81
N ARG A 372 31.57 -2.14 13.97
CA ARG A 372 31.30 -3.09 12.88
C ARG A 372 29.88 -2.95 12.33
N LEU A 373 28.88 -2.85 13.21
CA LEU A 373 27.49 -2.71 12.77
C LEU A 373 27.22 -1.36 12.11
N ALA A 374 27.88 -0.29 12.56
CA ALA A 374 27.79 1.03 11.93
C ALA A 374 28.42 1.05 10.54
N ASP A 375 29.54 0.35 10.34
CA ASP A 375 30.19 0.20 9.04
C ASP A 375 29.33 -0.64 8.09
N GLU A 376 28.82 -1.79 8.55
CA GLU A 376 27.88 -2.63 7.77
C GLU A 376 26.62 -1.83 7.39
N TYR A 377 26.06 -1.04 8.31
CA TYR A 377 24.93 -0.18 8.02
C TYR A 377 25.24 0.89 6.96
N SER A 378 26.40 1.54 7.09
CA SER A 378 26.83 2.59 6.16
C SER A 378 27.05 2.03 4.76
N GLU A 379 27.66 0.84 4.66
CA GLU A 379 27.89 0.15 3.39
C GLU A 379 26.57 -0.31 2.74
N MET A 380 25.66 -0.89 3.52
CA MET A 380 24.33 -1.29 3.02
C MET A 380 23.52 -0.08 2.52
N LYS A 381 23.63 1.06 3.21
CA LYS A 381 23.00 2.31 2.80
C LYS A 381 23.60 2.85 1.49
N ARG A 382 24.93 2.78 1.32
CA ARG A 382 25.62 3.15 0.08
C ARG A 382 25.14 2.28 -1.09
N LEU A 383 25.13 0.96 -0.92
CA LEU A 383 24.66 0.02 -1.94
C LEU A 383 23.19 0.24 -2.31
N GLN A 384 22.34 0.58 -1.34
CA GLN A 384 20.95 0.92 -1.61
C GLN A 384 20.83 2.18 -2.48
N GLN A 385 21.58 3.24 -2.16
CA GLN A 385 21.59 4.47 -2.95
C GLN A 385 22.11 4.24 -4.37
N GLU A 386 23.15 3.42 -4.54
CA GLU A 386 23.68 3.05 -5.86
C GLU A 386 22.62 2.34 -6.70
N LYS A 387 21.93 1.34 -6.13
CA LYS A 387 20.83 0.63 -6.80
C LYS A 387 19.68 1.56 -7.17
N GLU A 388 19.35 2.54 -6.32
CA GLU A 388 18.30 3.52 -6.60
C GLU A 388 18.67 4.44 -7.77
N VAL A 389 19.93 4.89 -7.82
CA VAL A 389 20.46 5.67 -8.93
C VAL A 389 20.46 4.86 -10.22
N GLU A 390 20.92 3.61 -10.19
CA GLU A 390 20.90 2.70 -11.35
C GLU A 390 19.48 2.42 -11.83
N SER A 391 18.55 2.14 -10.92
CA SER A 391 17.13 1.93 -11.26
C SER A 391 16.52 3.18 -11.89
N SER A 392 16.85 4.37 -11.37
CA SER A 392 16.39 5.64 -11.92
C SER A 392 16.93 5.90 -13.32
N ARG A 393 18.20 5.56 -13.58
CA ARG A 393 18.82 5.61 -14.92
C ARG A 393 18.13 4.65 -15.87
N TRP A 394 17.95 3.39 -15.47
CA TRP A 394 17.28 2.39 -16.30
C TRP A 394 15.84 2.79 -16.64
N MET A 395 15.09 3.34 -15.66
CA MET A 395 13.75 3.87 -15.93
C MET A 395 13.76 5.06 -16.90
N LYS A 396 14.79 5.91 -16.88
CA LYS A 396 14.94 6.98 -17.86
C LYS A 396 15.19 6.40 -19.26
N ASP A 397 16.11 5.45 -19.38
CA ASP A 397 16.42 4.81 -20.66
C ASP A 397 15.20 4.09 -21.25
N VAL A 398 14.41 3.41 -20.41
CA VAL A 398 13.15 2.77 -20.82
C VAL A 398 12.15 3.80 -21.34
N ARG A 399 11.97 4.94 -20.65
CA ARG A 399 11.11 6.03 -21.12
C ARG A 399 11.58 6.58 -22.46
N ASP A 400 12.87 6.88 -22.58
CA ASP A 400 13.47 7.40 -23.81
C ASP A 400 13.31 6.41 -24.98
N LEU A 401 13.38 5.10 -24.72
CA LEU A 401 13.11 4.07 -25.73
C LEU A 401 11.64 4.03 -26.13
N TYR A 402 10.71 4.11 -25.19
CA TYR A 402 9.28 4.15 -25.50
C TYR A 402 8.90 5.39 -26.33
N ASP A 403 9.49 6.54 -26.03
CA ASP A 403 9.27 7.77 -26.80
C ASP A 403 9.83 7.63 -28.23
N LYS A 404 11.00 7.00 -28.39
CA LYS A 404 11.56 6.68 -29.73
C LYS A 404 10.69 5.70 -30.50
N ILE A 405 10.17 4.66 -29.84
CA ILE A 405 9.26 3.69 -30.47
C ILE A 405 7.98 4.38 -30.92
N ARG A 406 7.39 5.23 -30.08
CA ARG A 406 6.20 6.01 -30.44
C ARG A 406 6.46 6.92 -31.63
N ALA A 407 7.56 7.68 -31.60
CA ALA A 407 7.93 8.57 -32.71
C ALA A 407 8.14 7.79 -34.02
N ALA A 408 8.78 6.62 -33.96
CA ALA A 408 8.98 5.75 -35.13
C ALA A 408 7.65 5.17 -35.65
N ALA A 409 6.73 4.80 -34.76
CA ALA A 409 5.40 4.30 -35.14
C ALA A 409 4.55 5.40 -35.79
N ASP A 410 4.55 6.62 -35.23
CA ASP A 410 3.87 7.77 -35.81
C ASP A 410 4.43 8.11 -37.19
N GLU A 411 5.76 8.05 -37.36
CA GLU A 411 6.42 8.29 -38.64
C GLU A 411 6.10 7.19 -39.67
N ALA A 412 6.09 5.92 -39.24
CA ALA A 412 5.69 4.82 -40.11
C ALA A 412 4.25 5.00 -40.60
N LYS A 413 3.33 5.40 -39.71
CA LYS A 413 1.95 5.69 -40.07
C LYS A 413 1.84 6.84 -41.07
N ARG A 414 2.55 7.96 -40.84
CA ARG A 414 2.57 9.08 -41.82
C ARG A 414 3.06 8.62 -43.19
N LYS A 415 4.12 7.83 -43.23
CA LYS A 415 4.66 7.28 -44.49
C LYS A 415 3.70 6.32 -45.17
N GLU A 416 2.97 5.51 -44.41
CA GLU A 416 1.97 4.61 -44.96
C GLU A 416 0.77 5.38 -45.54
N ASP A 417 0.31 6.43 -44.85
CA ASP A 417 -0.75 7.31 -45.33
C ASP A 417 -0.31 8.05 -46.61
N LEU A 418 0.93 8.57 -46.65
CA LEU A 418 1.51 9.18 -47.84
C LEU A 418 1.65 8.17 -48.99
N TYR A 419 2.09 6.95 -48.70
CA TYR A 419 2.19 5.90 -49.70
C TYR A 419 0.81 5.57 -50.31
N LYS A 420 -0.23 5.46 -49.49
CA LYS A 420 -1.61 5.25 -49.97
C LYS A 420 -2.07 6.38 -50.90
N GLN A 421 -1.78 7.64 -50.54
CA GLN A 421 -2.07 8.80 -51.38
C GLN A 421 -1.34 8.74 -52.73
N LEU A 422 -0.02 8.49 -52.70
CA LEU A 422 0.80 8.37 -53.91
C LEU A 422 0.35 7.22 -54.82
N VAL A 423 -0.06 6.09 -54.24
CA VAL A 423 -0.63 4.96 -55.00
C VAL A 423 -1.94 5.36 -55.64
N SER A 424 -2.86 6.03 -54.94
CA SER A 424 -4.13 6.45 -55.53
C SER A 424 -3.92 7.49 -56.65
N GLU A 425 -2.98 8.41 -56.48
CA GLU A 425 -2.59 9.37 -57.51
C GLU A 425 -2.01 8.64 -58.73
N TYR A 426 -1.09 7.69 -58.51
CA TYR A 426 -0.49 6.88 -59.58
C TYR A 426 -1.53 6.05 -60.34
N GLU A 427 -2.50 5.47 -59.65
CA GLU A 427 -3.59 4.71 -60.29
C GLU A 427 -4.52 5.61 -61.11
N SER A 428 -4.75 6.85 -60.67
CA SER A 428 -5.56 7.84 -61.37
C SER A 428 -4.87 8.44 -62.61
N LEU A 429 -3.54 8.34 -62.68
CA LEU A 429 -2.75 8.86 -63.79
C LEU A 429 -2.91 7.99 -65.05
N PRO A 430 -3.00 8.61 -66.26
CA PRO A 430 -3.05 7.87 -67.51
C PRO A 430 -1.75 7.06 -67.73
N LYS A 431 -1.90 5.73 -67.83
CA LYS A 431 -0.77 4.78 -67.98
C LYS A 431 -0.27 4.64 -69.42
N ASP A 432 -1.04 5.14 -70.38
CA ASP A 432 -0.74 5.05 -71.82
C ASP A 432 0.12 6.22 -72.33
N VAL A 433 0.51 7.14 -71.45
CA VAL A 433 1.37 8.27 -71.81
C VAL A 433 2.83 7.83 -71.71
N SER A 434 3.50 7.69 -72.86
CA SER A 434 4.90 7.30 -72.90
C SER A 434 5.80 8.33 -72.20
N ARG A 435 6.90 7.85 -71.59
CA ARG A 435 7.96 8.71 -71.03
C ARG A 435 8.46 9.76 -72.02
N ALA A 436 8.46 9.44 -73.32
CA ALA A 436 8.84 10.36 -74.39
C ALA A 436 7.90 11.57 -74.48
N ALA A 437 6.59 11.38 -74.31
CA ALA A 437 5.61 12.47 -74.32
C ALA A 437 5.80 13.43 -73.13
N TYR A 438 6.06 12.90 -71.92
CA TYR A 438 6.39 13.74 -70.78
C TYR A 438 7.71 14.50 -70.97
N THR A 439 8.73 13.82 -71.51
CA THR A 439 10.03 14.46 -71.79
C THR A 439 9.88 15.58 -72.81
N GLN A 440 9.10 15.36 -73.88
CA GLN A 440 8.80 16.39 -74.88
C GLN A 440 8.05 17.57 -74.27
N ARG A 441 7.01 17.31 -73.48
CA ARG A 441 6.26 18.37 -72.79
C ARG A 441 7.11 19.18 -71.82
N ILE A 442 8.02 18.53 -71.09
CA ILE A 442 8.99 19.22 -70.22
C ILE A 442 9.92 20.09 -71.06
N LEU A 443 10.45 19.57 -72.16
CA LEU A 443 11.32 20.34 -73.06
C LEU A 443 10.58 21.53 -73.69
N GLU A 444 9.31 21.38 -74.04
CA GLU A 444 8.44 22.46 -74.49
C GLU A 444 8.24 23.52 -73.40
N ILE A 445 7.94 23.10 -72.17
CA ILE A 445 7.82 24.03 -71.04
C ILE A 445 9.15 24.77 -70.80
N VAL A 446 10.28 24.08 -70.83
CA VAL A 446 11.61 24.70 -70.69
C VAL A 446 11.88 25.68 -71.82
N SER A 447 11.51 25.35 -73.06
CA SER A 447 11.62 26.24 -74.22
C SER A 447 10.74 27.48 -74.05
N ASN A 448 9.50 27.29 -73.58
CA ASN A 448 8.58 28.39 -73.29
C ASN A 448 9.11 29.29 -72.16
N ILE A 449 9.68 28.72 -71.10
CA ILE A 449 10.30 29.50 -70.01
C ILE A 449 11.49 30.32 -70.54
N LYS A 450 12.32 29.75 -71.43
CA LYS A 450 13.42 30.49 -72.06
C LYS A 450 12.90 31.66 -72.89
N LYS A 451 11.87 31.42 -73.73
CA LYS A 451 11.22 32.46 -74.51
C LYS A 451 10.61 33.56 -73.63
N GLN A 452 9.94 33.17 -72.53
CA GLN A 452 9.41 34.13 -71.55
C GLN A 452 10.51 34.98 -70.92
N LYS A 453 11.69 34.41 -70.60
CA LYS A 453 12.83 35.20 -70.10
C LYS A 453 13.33 36.21 -71.13
N GLU A 454 13.40 35.83 -72.40
CA GLU A 454 13.76 36.74 -73.50
C GLU A 454 12.73 37.87 -73.65
N ASP A 455 11.44 37.52 -73.65
CA ASP A 455 10.34 38.49 -73.75
C ASP A 455 10.33 39.45 -72.54
N ILE A 456 10.54 38.95 -71.32
CA ILE A 456 10.69 39.79 -70.11
C ILE A 456 11.89 40.73 -70.28
N THR A 457 13.02 40.25 -70.78
CA THR A 457 14.21 41.09 -71.00
C THR A 457 13.93 42.18 -72.01
N LYS A 458 13.18 41.88 -73.07
CA LYS A 458 12.73 42.86 -74.06
C LYS A 458 11.80 43.90 -73.44
N ILE A 459 10.79 43.48 -72.69
CA ILE A 459 9.88 44.38 -71.96
C ILE A 459 10.67 45.30 -71.00
N LEU A 460 11.67 44.76 -70.30
CA LEU A 460 12.55 45.57 -69.43
C LEU A 460 13.36 46.60 -70.21
N SER A 461 13.85 46.27 -71.42
CA SER A 461 14.52 47.24 -72.30
C SER A 461 13.56 48.32 -72.76
N ASP A 462 12.40 47.93 -73.28
CA ASP A 462 11.37 48.86 -73.76
C ASP A 462 10.89 49.79 -72.63
N THR A 463 10.73 49.26 -71.42
CA THR A 463 10.38 50.05 -70.23
C THR A 463 11.48 51.05 -69.87
N LYS A 464 12.76 50.65 -69.96
CA LYS A 464 13.89 51.57 -69.74
C LYS A 464 13.95 52.67 -70.78
N ASP A 465 13.66 52.35 -72.04
CA ASP A 465 13.67 53.33 -73.12
C ASP A 465 12.48 54.31 -73.02
N LEU A 466 11.28 53.81 -72.68
CA LEU A 466 10.14 54.66 -72.32
C LEU A 466 10.47 55.57 -71.13
N GLN A 467 11.15 55.06 -70.10
CA GLN A 467 11.55 55.89 -68.96
C GLN A 467 12.54 57.00 -69.38
N LYS A 468 13.48 56.72 -70.29
CA LYS A 468 14.38 57.75 -70.84
C LYS A 468 13.61 58.78 -71.66
N GLU A 469 12.64 58.35 -72.46
CA GLU A 469 11.80 59.25 -73.25
C GLU A 469 10.94 60.14 -72.35
N ILE A 470 10.30 59.58 -71.32
CA ILE A 470 9.58 60.33 -70.29
C ILE A 470 10.50 61.37 -69.65
N ASN A 471 11.69 60.96 -69.18
CA ASN A 471 12.62 61.89 -68.55
C ASN A 471 13.09 63.00 -69.52
N ASN A 472 13.32 62.68 -70.80
CA ASN A 472 13.69 63.65 -71.82
C ASN A 472 12.55 64.64 -72.11
N LEU A 473 11.31 64.15 -72.25
CA LEU A 473 10.13 64.98 -72.47
C LEU A 473 9.83 65.86 -71.24
N THR A 474 9.84 65.29 -70.04
CA THR A 474 9.70 66.06 -68.78
C THR A 474 10.76 67.16 -68.71
N GLY A 475 12.03 66.83 -68.94
CA GLY A 475 13.09 67.84 -68.94
C GLY A 475 12.97 68.88 -70.05
N LYS A 476 12.40 68.54 -71.22
CA LYS A 476 12.07 69.52 -72.27
C LYS A 476 10.94 70.44 -71.82
N VAL A 477 9.87 69.88 -71.26
CA VAL A 477 8.72 70.62 -70.72
C VAL A 477 9.18 71.61 -69.65
N ASP A 478 9.96 71.18 -68.67
CA ASP A 478 10.48 72.06 -67.60
C ASP A 478 11.32 73.20 -68.17
N ARG A 479 12.23 72.93 -69.12
CA ARG A 479 13.03 73.98 -69.78
C ARG A 479 12.17 74.96 -70.57
N THR A 480 11.20 74.46 -71.34
CA THR A 480 10.27 75.34 -72.08
C THR A 480 9.37 76.14 -71.16
N PHE A 481 8.95 75.57 -70.03
CA PHE A 481 8.16 76.25 -69.03
C PHE A 481 8.95 77.40 -68.40
N VAL A 482 10.20 77.17 -67.97
CA VAL A 482 11.06 78.23 -67.39
C VAL A 482 11.27 79.38 -68.38
N VAL A 483 11.58 79.07 -69.64
CA VAL A 483 11.75 80.12 -70.66
C VAL A 483 10.45 80.90 -70.89
N THR A 484 9.32 80.20 -70.94
CA THR A 484 8.01 80.85 -71.13
C THR A 484 7.64 81.69 -69.91
N ASP A 485 7.84 81.18 -68.69
CA ASP A 485 7.59 81.89 -67.44
C ASP A 485 8.47 83.14 -67.31
N GLU A 486 9.75 83.07 -67.67
CA GLU A 486 10.64 84.24 -67.72
C GLU A 486 10.16 85.31 -68.72
N LEU A 487 9.72 84.90 -69.92
CA LEU A 487 9.21 85.83 -70.92
C LEU A 487 7.93 86.51 -70.44
N VAL A 488 6.99 85.73 -69.89
CA VAL A 488 5.73 86.26 -69.33
C VAL A 488 6.02 87.19 -68.14
N PHE A 489 6.94 86.82 -67.24
CA PHE A 489 7.33 87.66 -66.11
C PHE A 489 7.95 88.99 -66.55
N LYS A 490 8.82 88.97 -67.58
CA LYS A 490 9.42 90.20 -68.15
C LYS A 490 8.37 91.14 -68.72
N ASP A 491 7.37 90.61 -69.42
CA ASP A 491 6.27 91.44 -69.97
C ASP A 491 5.31 91.91 -68.87
N ALA A 492 4.99 91.06 -67.89
CA ALA A 492 4.15 91.42 -66.75
C ALA A 492 4.77 92.51 -65.84
N LYS A 493 6.08 92.75 -65.93
CA LYS A 493 6.73 93.84 -65.19
C LYS A 493 6.34 95.23 -65.71
N LYS A 494 5.99 95.34 -67.00
CA LYS A 494 5.70 96.61 -67.70
C LYS A 494 4.33 97.20 -67.32
N ASP A 495 3.33 96.34 -67.06
CA ASP A 495 1.95 96.75 -66.80
C ASP A 495 1.38 96.18 -65.48
N GLU A 496 0.80 97.04 -64.64
CA GLU A 496 0.20 96.67 -63.35
C GLU A 496 -0.97 95.67 -63.44
N PRO A 497 -1.92 95.75 -64.39
CA PRO A 497 -2.97 94.73 -64.51
C PRO A 497 -2.40 93.36 -64.93
N VAL A 498 -1.40 93.33 -65.81
CA VAL A 498 -0.74 92.09 -66.26
C VAL A 498 0.03 91.44 -65.11
N ARG A 499 0.64 92.24 -64.23
CA ARG A 499 1.29 91.77 -63.00
C ARG A 499 0.32 91.03 -62.07
N LYS A 500 -0.92 91.50 -61.93
CA LYS A 500 -1.95 90.79 -61.15
C LYS A 500 -2.34 89.46 -61.79
N VAL A 501 -2.50 89.42 -63.11
CA VAL A 501 -2.79 88.18 -63.86
C VAL A 501 -1.65 87.17 -63.72
N TYR A 502 -0.39 87.61 -63.82
CA TYR A 502 0.77 86.74 -63.60
C TYR A 502 0.78 86.12 -62.19
N LYS A 503 0.46 86.90 -61.14
CA LYS A 503 0.35 86.37 -59.77
C LYS A 503 -0.73 85.28 -59.65
N TYR A 504 -1.88 85.48 -60.29
CA TYR A 504 -2.92 84.44 -60.33
C TYR A 504 -2.47 83.21 -61.11
N LEU A 505 -1.75 83.37 -62.22
CA LEU A 505 -1.20 82.27 -63.01
C LEU A 505 -0.17 81.47 -62.21
N ALA A 506 0.75 82.14 -61.51
CA ALA A 506 1.74 81.50 -60.65
C ALA A 506 1.07 80.72 -59.50
N ALA A 507 0.05 81.30 -58.86
CA ALA A 507 -0.73 80.62 -57.82
C ALA A 507 -1.46 79.39 -58.37
N LEU A 508 -2.03 79.47 -59.58
CA LEU A 508 -2.69 78.34 -60.23
C LEU A 508 -1.69 77.24 -60.57
N HIS A 509 -0.50 77.60 -61.06
CA HIS A 509 0.58 76.65 -61.32
C HIS A 509 1.01 75.91 -60.04
N GLU A 510 1.21 76.61 -58.92
CA GLU A 510 1.52 75.93 -57.64
C GLU A 510 0.41 74.96 -57.20
N VAL A 511 -0.86 75.35 -57.33
CA VAL A 511 -2.00 74.49 -56.99
C VAL A 511 -2.06 73.26 -57.90
N CYS A 512 -1.72 73.37 -59.18
CA CYS A 512 -1.72 72.24 -60.11
C CYS A 512 -0.50 71.32 -59.98
N VAL A 513 0.67 71.84 -59.62
CA VAL A 513 1.90 71.05 -59.47
C VAL A 513 1.90 70.20 -58.20
N ASN A 514 1.31 70.67 -57.11
CA ASN A 514 1.33 69.96 -55.83
C ASN A 514 0.64 68.58 -55.86
N PRO A 515 -0.56 68.40 -56.48
CA PRO A 515 -1.16 67.09 -56.68
C PRO A 515 -0.33 66.18 -57.57
N LEU A 516 0.27 66.72 -58.65
CA LEU A 516 1.08 65.95 -59.60
C LEU A 516 2.36 65.40 -58.95
N LYS A 517 3.04 66.18 -58.11
CA LYS A 517 4.18 65.70 -57.31
C LYS A 517 3.76 64.58 -56.34
N GLY A 518 2.58 64.69 -55.74
CA GLY A 518 1.99 63.64 -54.90
C GLY A 518 1.81 62.32 -55.66
N VAL A 519 1.27 62.36 -56.88
CA VAL A 519 1.08 61.17 -57.72
C VAL A 519 2.41 60.57 -58.18
N SER A 520 3.41 61.37 -58.54
CA SER A 520 4.76 60.87 -58.87
C SER A 520 5.46 60.22 -57.68
N SER A 521 5.29 60.74 -56.46
CA SER A 521 5.84 60.09 -55.26
C SER A 521 5.21 58.71 -55.01
N TYR A 522 3.89 58.56 -55.20
CA TYR A 522 3.22 57.26 -55.09
C TYR A 522 3.68 56.25 -56.16
N SER A 523 3.95 56.69 -57.38
CA SER A 523 4.41 55.81 -58.47
C SER A 523 5.84 55.29 -58.24
N ASN A 524 6.74 56.08 -57.65
CA ASN A 524 8.11 55.64 -57.35
C ASN A 524 8.19 54.62 -56.19
N TYR A 525 7.23 54.62 -55.26
CA TYR A 525 7.15 53.58 -54.20
C TYR A 525 6.67 52.21 -54.71
N HIS A 526 6.19 52.13 -55.95
CA HIS A 526 5.65 50.89 -56.53
C HIS A 526 6.46 50.35 -57.71
N SER A 527 7.68 50.85 -57.94
CA SER A 527 8.68 50.11 -58.74
C SER A 527 9.21 48.97 -57.88
N PRO A 528 8.78 47.71 -58.05
CA PRO A 528 9.33 46.63 -57.27
C PRO A 528 10.76 46.46 -57.76
N SER A 529 11.72 46.61 -56.86
CA SER A 529 13.07 46.09 -57.02
C SER A 529 13.00 44.59 -57.36
N LEU A 530 12.94 44.28 -58.66
CA LEU A 530 12.94 42.95 -59.28
C LEU A 530 14.33 42.28 -59.21
N GLU A 531 15.10 42.56 -58.16
CA GLU A 531 16.45 41.99 -57.92
C GLU A 531 16.44 40.82 -56.90
N LYS A 532 15.28 40.32 -56.50
CA LYS A 532 15.18 39.17 -55.57
C LYS A 532 14.18 38.11 -56.06
N VAL A 533 14.51 37.40 -57.13
CA VAL A 533 13.81 36.15 -57.51
C VAL A 533 14.75 34.97 -57.77
N ASP A 534 16.07 35.12 -57.62
CA ASP A 534 17.02 34.00 -57.78
C ASP A 534 17.10 33.03 -56.57
N GLY A 535 16.16 33.12 -55.62
CA GLY A 535 16.21 32.37 -54.35
C GLY A 535 15.21 31.21 -54.19
N ILE A 536 14.34 30.93 -55.17
CA ILE A 536 13.32 29.89 -55.03
C ILE A 536 13.28 29.05 -56.30
N LEU A 537 14.17 28.06 -56.39
CA LEU A 537 14.02 26.81 -57.14
C LEU A 537 15.25 25.93 -56.80
N VAL A 538 15.07 25.08 -55.77
CA VAL A 538 15.72 23.76 -55.67
C VAL A 538 14.93 22.81 -56.56
#